data_AF-A0A2T9WLA9-F1
#
_entry.id   AF-A0A2T9WLA9-F1
#
_cell.length_a   1.000
_cell.length_b   1.000
_cell.length_c   1.000
_cell.angle_alpha   90.00
_cell.angle_beta   90.00
_cell.angle_gamma   90.00
#
_symmetry.space_group_name_H-M   'P 1'
#
loop_
_entity.id
_entity.type
_entity.pdbx_description
1 polymer ?
#
loop_
_entity_poly.entity_id
_entity_poly.type
_entity_poly.pdbx_seq_one_letter_code
_entity_poly.pdbx_strand_id
1 'polypeptide(L)'
;MKINKESETEMEIIFENDKATISMLLKEELDKDPNVIIAAWKENHPLIKDIYLYIKTDGKRKPREVLIDAIKRALDRLNSFEKEYNKIINEIK
;
A
#
# COMPACT_ATOMS: atom_id res chain seq x y z
N MET A 1 5.85 7.44 -10.62
CA MET A 1 5.86 6.06 -10.09
C MET A 1 6.65 5.19 -11.05
N LYS A 2 7.61 4.43 -10.53
CA LYS A 2 8.48 3.55 -11.30
C LYS A 2 8.65 2.21 -10.57
N ILE A 3 8.67 1.11 -11.31
CA ILE A 3 9.12 -0.18 -10.77
C ILE A 3 10.65 -0.20 -10.83
N ASN A 4 11.30 -0.29 -9.67
CA ASN A 4 12.77 -0.32 -9.56
C ASN A 4 13.31 -1.76 -9.65
N LYS A 5 12.58 -2.71 -9.07
CA LYS A 5 12.91 -4.13 -9.10
C LYS A 5 11.62 -4.94 -9.20
N GLU A 6 11.62 -5.99 -10.02
CA GLU A 6 10.55 -6.99 -10.05
C GLU A 6 11.16 -8.36 -10.35
N SER A 7 10.77 -9.34 -9.54
CA SER A 7 11.05 -10.76 -9.72
C SER A 7 9.80 -11.56 -9.36
N GLU A 8 9.88 -12.89 -9.46
CA GLU A 8 8.77 -13.77 -9.08
C GLU A 8 8.35 -13.63 -7.60
N THR A 9 9.27 -13.20 -6.72
CA THR A 9 9.01 -13.13 -5.27
C THR A 9 9.22 -11.76 -4.64
N GLU A 10 9.87 -10.82 -5.34
CA GLU A 10 10.20 -9.50 -4.81
C GLU A 10 9.81 -8.38 -5.78
N MET A 11 9.34 -7.26 -5.25
CA MET A 11 9.06 -6.05 -6.01
C MET A 11 9.44 -4.82 -5.19
N GLU A 12 10.00 -3.82 -5.86
CA GLU A 12 10.24 -2.49 -5.31
C GLU A 12 9.66 -1.43 -6.24
N ILE A 13 8.86 -0.53 -5.68
CA ILE A 13 8.22 0.59 -6.38
C ILE A 13 8.74 1.90 -5.78
N ILE A 14 9.02 2.85 -6.65
CA ILE A 14 9.39 4.22 -6.29
C ILE A 14 8.23 5.14 -6.65
N PHE A 15 7.71 5.84 -5.65
CA PHE A 15 6.76 6.94 -5.80
C PHE A 15 7.51 8.26 -5.70
N GLU A 16 7.72 8.91 -6.85
CA GLU A 16 8.47 10.16 -6.96
C GLU A 16 7.61 11.33 -6.46
N ASN A 17 8.18 12.17 -5.59
CA ASN A 17 7.50 13.34 -5.00
C ASN A 17 6.17 13.03 -4.28
N ASP A 18 6.01 11.80 -3.77
CA ASP A 18 4.78 11.38 -3.10
C ASP A 18 4.92 11.45 -1.57
N LYS A 19 3.79 11.37 -0.85
CA LYS A 19 3.77 11.32 0.62
C LYS A 19 3.76 9.88 1.11
N ALA A 20 4.45 9.65 2.24
CA ALA A 20 4.49 8.33 2.88
C ALA A 20 3.11 7.76 3.24
N THR A 21 2.07 8.60 3.37
CA THR A 21 0.71 8.20 3.76
C THR A 21 0.15 7.07 2.90
N ILE A 22 0.32 7.13 1.57
CA ILE A 22 -0.18 6.08 0.66
C ILE A 22 0.59 4.77 0.88
N SER A 23 1.92 4.83 0.97
CA SER A 23 2.74 3.64 1.19
C SER A 23 2.53 3.02 2.57
N MET A 24 2.23 3.83 3.59
CA MET A 24 1.86 3.38 4.93
C MET A 24 0.54 2.60 4.90
N LEU A 25 -0.49 3.14 4.25
CA LEU A 25 -1.78 2.46 4.06
C LEU A 25 -1.60 1.13 3.30
N LEU A 26 -0.85 1.15 2.19
CA LEU A 26 -0.61 -0.07 1.42
C LEU A 26 0.17 -1.10 2.22
N LYS A 27 1.16 -0.69 3.02
CA LYS A 27 1.89 -1.59 3.92
C LYS A 27 0.95 -2.25 4.93
N GLU A 28 0.05 -1.49 5.56
CA GLU A 28 -0.96 -2.07 6.47
C GLU A 28 -1.86 -3.10 5.79
N GLU A 29 -2.27 -2.86 4.54
CA GLU A 29 -3.12 -3.79 3.80
C GLU A 29 -2.35 -5.00 3.25
N LEU A 30 -1.05 -4.84 2.94
CA LEU A 30 -0.16 -5.92 2.53
C LEU A 30 0.15 -6.87 3.70
N ASP A 31 0.36 -6.35 4.91
CA ASP A 31 0.59 -7.15 6.12
C ASP A 31 -0.55 -8.14 6.44
N LYS A 32 -1.75 -7.90 5.88
CA LYS A 32 -2.91 -8.78 6.06
C LYS A 32 -2.91 -9.99 5.11
N ASP A 33 -2.10 -9.97 4.04
CA ASP A 33 -2.04 -11.09 3.09
C ASP A 33 -1.06 -12.16 3.62
N PRO A 34 -1.52 -13.41 3.85
CA PRO A 34 -0.67 -14.48 4.40
C PRO A 34 0.47 -14.90 3.47
N ASN A 35 0.43 -14.51 2.18
CA ASN A 35 1.52 -14.81 1.23
C ASN A 35 2.58 -13.70 1.20
N VAL A 36 2.40 -12.60 1.95
CA VAL A 36 3.39 -11.54 2.10
C VAL A 36 4.30 -11.87 3.28
N ILE A 37 5.59 -12.01 3.01
CA ILE A 37 6.62 -12.22 4.04
C ILE A 37 7.09 -10.86 4.58
N ILE A 38 7.28 -9.88 3.70
CA ILE A 38 7.75 -8.54 4.06
C ILE A 38 7.01 -7.51 3.23
N ALA A 39 6.43 -6.51 3.90
CA ALA A 39 6.06 -5.24 3.32
C ALA A 39 6.74 -4.12 4.10
N ALA A 40 7.49 -3.27 3.41
CA ALA A 40 8.21 -2.17 4.04
C ALA A 40 8.16 -0.94 3.15
N TRP A 41 8.15 0.24 3.76
CA TRP A 41 8.33 1.49 3.03
C TRP A 41 9.45 2.32 3.67
N LYS A 42 10.07 3.17 2.88
CA LYS A 42 11.05 4.15 3.37
C LYS A 42 11.02 5.43 2.54
N GLU A 43 11.35 6.54 3.21
CA GLU A 43 11.68 7.80 2.56
C GLU A 43 13.20 7.93 2.53
N ASN A 44 13.82 7.92 1.34
CA ASN A 44 15.28 7.86 1.22
C ASN A 44 15.97 9.20 1.57
N HIS A 45 15.34 10.34 1.26
CA HIS A 45 15.92 11.65 1.54
C HIS A 45 14.82 12.75 1.68
N PRO A 46 14.82 13.56 2.76
CA PRO A 46 13.77 14.55 3.04
C PRO A 46 13.57 15.62 1.95
N LEU A 47 14.61 15.91 1.17
CA LEU A 47 14.57 16.92 0.09
C LEU A 47 14.03 16.38 -1.24
N ILE A 48 14.12 15.07 -1.48
CA ILE A 48 13.75 14.45 -2.76
C ILE A 48 12.37 13.77 -2.65
N LYS A 49 11.91 13.46 -1.43
CA LYS A 49 10.56 12.92 -1.12
C LYS A 49 10.16 11.71 -1.96
N ASP A 50 11.15 10.93 -2.40
CA ASP A 50 10.90 9.64 -3.03
C ASP A 50 10.55 8.62 -1.96
N ILE A 51 9.39 7.98 -2.13
CA ILE A 51 8.94 6.91 -1.26
C ILE A 51 9.16 5.58 -1.96
N TYR A 52 9.82 4.67 -1.26
CA TYR A 52 10.10 3.32 -1.73
C TYR A 52 9.14 2.37 -1.03
N LEU A 53 8.46 1.52 -1.78
CA LEU A 53 7.64 0.42 -1.27
C LEU A 53 8.26 -0.90 -1.73
N TYR A 54 8.67 -1.71 -0.77
CA TYR A 54 9.23 -3.05 -0.98
C TYR A 54 8.24 -4.12 -0.54
N ILE A 55 8.10 -5.15 -1.38
CA ILE A 55 7.20 -6.28 -1.18
C ILE A 55 7.99 -7.56 -1.43
N LYS A 56 7.94 -8.49 -0.48
CA LYS A 56 8.45 -9.87 -0.60
C LYS A 56 7.35 -10.86 -0.29
N THR A 57 7.18 -11.84 -1.15
CA THR A 57 6.18 -12.90 -1.05
C THR A 57 6.82 -14.26 -0.81
N ASP A 58 6.01 -15.24 -0.40
CA ASP A 58 6.43 -16.63 -0.19
C ASP A 58 6.61 -17.45 -1.48
N GLY A 59 6.36 -16.84 -2.64
CA GLY A 59 6.45 -17.47 -3.96
C GLY A 59 5.21 -18.25 -4.39
N LYS A 60 4.17 -18.35 -3.55
CA LYS A 60 2.86 -18.89 -3.99
C LYS A 60 2.06 -17.87 -4.79
N ARG A 61 2.31 -16.58 -4.55
CA ARG A 61 1.68 -15.45 -5.25
C ARG A 61 2.73 -14.44 -5.65
N LYS A 62 2.55 -13.78 -6.79
CA LYS A 62 3.49 -12.73 -7.23
C LYS A 62 3.28 -11.45 -6.41
N PRO A 63 4.33 -10.66 -6.14
CA PRO A 63 4.23 -9.37 -5.45
C PRO A 63 3.21 -8.41 -6.08
N ARG A 64 3.11 -8.42 -7.42
CA ARG A 64 2.14 -7.61 -8.16
C ARG A 64 0.70 -7.96 -7.83
N GLU A 65 0.40 -9.25 -7.68
CA GLU A 65 -0.96 -9.75 -7.41
C GLU A 65 -1.40 -9.36 -5.99
N VAL A 66 -0.52 -9.58 -5.00
CA VAL A 66 -0.81 -9.21 -3.60
C VAL A 66 -0.94 -7.69 -3.44
N LEU A 67 -0.19 -6.90 -4.20
CA LEU A 67 -0.33 -5.44 -4.22
C LEU A 67 -1.68 -4.98 -4.78
N ILE A 68 -2.13 -5.58 -5.89
CA ILE A 68 -3.46 -5.27 -6.46
C ILE A 68 -4.55 -5.56 -5.44
N ASP A 69 -4.46 -6.69 -4.73
CA ASP A 69 -5.46 -7.02 -3.72
C ASP A 69 -5.38 -6.12 -2.49
N ALA A 70 -4.18 -5.71 -2.07
CA ALA A 70 -4.01 -4.71 -1.01
C ALA A 70 -4.66 -3.37 -1.38
N ILE A 71 -4.51 -2.92 -2.63
CA ILE A 71 -5.17 -1.70 -3.13
C ILE A 71 -6.70 -1.85 -3.10
N LYS A 72 -7.24 -2.99 -3.53
CA LYS A 72 -8.70 -3.25 -3.46
C LYS A 72 -9.21 -3.19 -2.02
N ARG A 73 -8.52 -3.87 -1.09
CA ARG A 73 -8.86 -3.82 0.35
C ARG A 73 -8.81 -2.40 0.90
N ALA A 74 -7.81 -1.60 0.51
CA ALA A 74 -7.72 -0.20 0.91
C ALA A 74 -8.92 0.60 0.41
N LEU A 75 -9.31 0.45 -0.85
CA LEU A 75 -10.47 1.13 -1.44
C LEU A 75 -11.76 0.73 -0.72
N ASP A 76 -11.99 -0.55 -0.48
CA ASP A 76 -13.17 -1.04 0.23
C ASP A 76 -13.26 -0.48 1.67
N ARG A 77 -12.12 -0.43 2.37
CA ARG A 77 -12.00 0.18 3.70
C ARG A 77 -12.34 1.68 3.67
N LEU A 78 -11.81 2.42 2.70
CA LEU A 78 -12.06 3.86 2.57
C LEU A 78 -13.51 4.17 2.21
N ASN A 79 -14.10 3.41 1.28
CA ASN A 79 -15.52 3.55 0.91
C ASN A 79 -16.44 3.26 2.09
N SER A 80 -16.12 2.22 2.87
CA SER A 80 -16.88 1.87 4.08
C SER A 80 -16.77 2.97 5.14
N PHE A 81 -15.57 3.52 5.35
CA PHE A 81 -15.35 4.64 6.25
C PHE A 81 -16.15 5.88 5.82
N GLU A 82 -16.08 6.26 4.54
CA GLU A 82 -16.79 7.44 4.01
C GLU A 82 -18.30 7.32 4.23
N LYS A 83 -18.87 6.14 3.95
CA LYS A 83 -20.29 5.88 4.14
C LYS A 83 -20.73 6.06 5.60
N GLU A 84 -20.01 5.43 6.53
CA GLU A 84 -20.34 5.51 7.96
C GLU A 84 -20.08 6.92 8.52
N TYR A 85 -18.99 7.57 8.09
CA TYR A 85 -18.69 8.96 8.45
C TYR A 85 -19.83 9.90 8.04
N ASN A 86 -20.29 9.80 6.79
CA ASN A 86 -21.38 10.64 6.28
C ASN A 86 -22.72 10.36 6.97
N LYS A 87 -22.96 9.14 7.41
CA LYS A 87 -24.14 8.82 8.22
C LYS A 87 -24.08 9.54 9.58
N ILE A 88 -22.98 9.38 10.31
CA ILE A 88 -22.80 9.97 11.64
C ILE A 88 -22.79 11.50 11.59
N ILE A 89 -22.13 12.11 10.60
CA ILE A 89 -22.07 13.58 10.51
C ILE A 89 -23.45 14.20 10.23
N ASN A 90 -24.35 13.47 9.58
CA ASN A 90 -25.73 13.91 9.35
C ASN A 90 -26.61 13.76 10.61
N GLU A 91 -26.27 12.87 11.54
CA GLU A 91 -26.94 12.78 12.84
C GLU A 91 -26.52 13.91 13.79
N ILE A 92 -25.34 14.53 13.57
CA ILE A 92 -24.81 15.65 14.35
C ILE A 92 -25.35 17.00 13.87
N LYS A 93 -25.68 17.12 12.59
CA LYS A 93 -26.20 18.35 11.96
C LYS A 93 -27.68 18.54 12.23
#